data_AF-A0A5S4FG65-F1
#
_entry.id   AF-A0A5S4FG65-F1
#
_cell.length_a   1.000
_cell.length_b   1.000
_cell.length_c   1.000
_cell.angle_alpha   90.00
_cell.angle_beta   90.00
_cell.angle_gamma   90.00
#
_symmetry.space_group_name_H-M   'P 1'
#
loop_
_entity.id
_entity.type
_entity.pdbx_description
1 polymer ?
#
loop_
_entity_poly.entity_id
_entity_poly.type
_entity_poly.pdbx_seq_one_letter_code
_entity_poly.pdbx_strand_id
1 'polypeptide(L)'
;MIASERFERAAVLGVAVAEETRRLLRRHLDGTGGEGAGGERASTVVVDVPYPDAAVVTALLDVAAECFGERGDSIEEIRQAALETLLQLAGFDAESQLNRGELGGR
;
A
#
# COMPACT_ATOMS: atom_id res chain seq x y z
N MET A 1 -14.44 10.76 23.37
CA MET A 1 -14.24 9.30 23.22
C MET A 1 -14.56 8.82 21.81
N ILE A 2 -15.70 9.20 21.22
CA ILE A 2 -16.16 8.76 19.88
C ILE A 2 -15.18 9.09 18.71
N ALA A 3 -14.30 10.08 18.85
CA ALA A 3 -13.31 10.38 17.81
C ALA A 3 -12.17 9.33 17.78
N SER A 4 -11.61 8.95 18.94
CA SER A 4 -10.49 8.00 19.03
C SER A 4 -10.85 6.64 18.44
N GLU A 5 -11.99 6.08 18.88
CA GLU A 5 -12.47 4.78 18.39
C GLU A 5 -12.73 4.76 16.88
N ARG A 6 -13.21 5.89 16.32
CA ARG A 6 -13.42 6.01 14.88
C ARG A 6 -12.09 6.03 14.12
N PHE A 7 -11.10 6.77 14.63
CA PHE A 7 -9.76 6.79 14.02
C PHE A 7 -9.07 5.43 14.12
N GLU A 8 -9.17 4.74 15.25
CA GLU A 8 -8.62 3.39 15.45
C GLU A 8 -9.22 2.40 14.45
N ARG A 9 -10.55 2.40 14.29
CA ARG A 9 -11.21 1.53 13.29
C ARG A 9 -10.81 1.88 11.87
N ALA A 10 -10.68 3.16 11.54
CA ALA A 10 -10.24 3.60 10.21
C ALA A 10 -8.79 3.16 9.93
N ALA A 11 -7.89 3.25 10.91
CA ALA A 11 -6.51 2.80 10.79
C ALA A 11 -6.43 1.28 10.54
N VAL A 12 -7.18 0.48 11.31
CA VAL A 12 -7.25 -0.98 11.12
C VAL A 12 -7.78 -1.34 9.73
N LEU A 13 -8.81 -0.63 9.26
CA LEU A 13 -9.34 -0.83 7.90
C LEU A 13 -8.33 -0.43 6.82
N GLY A 14 -7.58 0.66 7.03
CA GLY A 14 -6.49 1.07 6.12
C GLY A 14 -5.40 0.00 6.00
N VAL A 15 -4.97 -0.59 7.11
CA VAL A 15 -4.00 -1.70 7.11
C VAL A 15 -4.55 -2.94 6.40
N ALA A 16 -5.82 -3.27 6.63
CA ALA A 16 -6.45 -4.41 5.95
C ALA A 16 -6.50 -4.22 4.42
N VAL A 17 -6.82 -3.01 3.96
CA VAL A 17 -6.83 -2.64 2.54
C VAL A 17 -5.43 -2.70 1.94
N ALA A 18 -4.44 -2.16 2.66
CA ALA A 18 -3.04 -2.22 2.27
C ALA A 18 -2.56 -3.67 2.08
N GLU A 19 -2.86 -4.56 3.04
CA GLU A 19 -2.50 -5.98 2.97
C GLU A 19 -3.17 -6.70 1.81
N GLU A 20 -4.45 -6.45 1.56
CA GLU A 20 -5.15 -7.08 0.43
C GLU A 20 -4.62 -6.57 -0.91
N THR A 21 -4.29 -5.28 -1.01
CA THR A 21 -3.62 -4.70 -2.20
C THR A 21 -2.29 -5.41 -2.46
N ARG A 22 -1.48 -5.61 -1.41
CA ARG A 22 -0.21 -6.36 -1.52
C ARG A 22 -0.43 -7.81 -1.98
N ARG A 23 -1.42 -8.51 -1.41
CA ARG A 23 -1.75 -9.90 -1.79
C ARG A 23 -2.20 -9.99 -3.24
N LEU A 24 -3.02 -9.04 -3.69
CA LEU A 24 -3.49 -8.97 -5.07
C LEU A 24 -2.33 -8.79 -6.05
N LEU A 25 -1.44 -7.83 -5.78
CA LEU A 25 -0.27 -7.59 -6.63
C LEU A 25 0.68 -8.78 -6.66
N ARG A 26 0.92 -9.43 -5.50
CA ARG A 26 1.73 -10.66 -5.45
C ARG A 26 1.16 -11.80 -6.29
N ARG A 27 -0.16 -11.96 -6.30
CA ARG A 27 -0.82 -12.98 -7.12
C ARG A 27 -0.51 -12.80 -8.61
N HIS A 28 -0.41 -11.56 -9.06
CA HIS A 28 -0.11 -11.23 -10.46
C HIS A 28 1.38 -11.33 -10.77
N LEU A 29 2.26 -11.03 -9.81
CA LEU A 29 3.70 -11.26 -9.91
C LEU A 29 4.06 -12.74 -10.10
N ASP A 30 3.42 -13.63 -9.33
CA ASP A 30 3.69 -15.08 -9.40
C ASP A 30 3.11 -15.73 -10.68
N GLY A 31 2.06 -15.12 -11.26
CA GLY A 31 1.43 -15.56 -12.51
C GLY A 31 2.19 -15.13 -13.77
N THR A 32 2.93 -14.03 -13.70
CA THR A 32 3.86 -13.59 -14.74
C THR A 32 5.15 -14.43 -14.66
N GLY A 33 5.12 -15.64 -15.22
CA GLY A 33 6.33 -16.44 -15.46
C GLY A 33 7.41 -15.55 -16.09
N GLY A 34 8.52 -15.39 -15.39
CA GLY A 34 9.47 -14.31 -15.62
C GLY A 34 10.01 -14.22 -17.05
N GLU A 35 9.61 -13.16 -17.75
CA GLU A 35 10.31 -12.64 -18.93
C GLU A 35 10.46 -11.11 -18.82
N GLY A 36 10.89 -10.63 -17.65
CA GLY A 36 11.54 -9.32 -17.49
C GLY A 36 13.05 -9.47 -17.65
N ALA A 37 13.52 -9.98 -18.80
CA ALA A 37 14.95 -10.06 -19.09
C ALA A 37 15.49 -8.67 -19.47
N GLY A 38 16.45 -8.13 -18.71
CA GLY A 38 17.26 -7.03 -19.22
C GLY A 38 18.05 -6.19 -18.22
N GLY A 39 19.14 -6.76 -17.70
CA GLY A 39 20.30 -5.97 -17.28
C GLY A 39 20.37 -5.57 -15.80
N GLU A 40 21.55 -5.76 -15.23
CA GLU A 40 21.99 -5.28 -13.93
C GLU A 40 21.87 -3.75 -13.83
N ARG A 41 20.64 -3.22 -13.67
CA ARG A 41 20.28 -1.84 -13.27
C ARG A 41 18.79 -1.48 -13.32
N ALA A 42 17.87 -2.39 -13.65
CA ALA A 42 16.44 -2.05 -13.63
C ALA A 42 15.87 -2.19 -12.21
N SER A 43 15.82 -1.09 -11.44
CA SER A 43 15.19 -1.02 -10.11
C SER A 43 13.65 -1.02 -10.16
N THR A 44 13.05 -1.14 -11.34
CA THR A 44 11.61 -1.02 -11.55
C THR A 44 11.02 -2.37 -11.93
N VAL A 45 10.14 -2.87 -11.07
CA VAL A 45 9.34 -4.08 -11.35
C VAL A 45 8.03 -3.63 -11.99
N VAL A 46 7.74 -4.14 -13.18
CA VAL A 46 6.46 -3.93 -13.86
C VAL A 46 5.53 -5.08 -13.48
N VAL A 47 4.32 -4.74 -13.02
CA VAL A 47 3.29 -5.71 -12.65
C VAL A 47 2.09 -5.54 -13.58
N ASP A 48 1.85 -6.52 -14.45
CA ASP A 48 0.67 -6.55 -15.28
C ASP A 48 -0.51 -7.11 -14.49
N VAL A 49 -1.52 -6.26 -14.24
CA VAL A 49 -2.76 -6.64 -13.56
C VAL A 49 -3.88 -6.70 -14.59
N PRO A 50 -4.54 -7.84 -14.82
CA PRO A 50 -5.66 -7.95 -15.74
C PRO A 50 -6.96 -7.40 -15.15
N TYR A 51 -7.94 -7.10 -16.01
CA TYR A 51 -9.32 -6.84 -15.58
C TYR A 51 -9.93 -8.12 -14.96
N PRO A 52 -10.70 -8.03 -13.86
CA PRO A 52 -11.21 -6.81 -13.21
C PRO A 52 -10.27 -6.17 -12.17
N ASP A 53 -9.24 -6.89 -11.75
CA ASP A 53 -8.38 -6.50 -10.63
C ASP A 53 -7.71 -5.13 -10.85
N ALA A 54 -7.32 -4.81 -12.09
CA ALA A 54 -6.72 -3.53 -12.44
C ALA A 54 -7.64 -2.34 -12.16
N ALA A 55 -8.94 -2.48 -12.39
CA ALA A 55 -9.91 -1.43 -12.14
C ALA A 55 -10.06 -1.17 -10.64
N VAL A 56 -10.04 -2.24 -9.84
CA VAL A 56 -10.11 -2.16 -8.38
C VAL A 56 -8.87 -1.48 -7.81
N VAL A 57 -7.67 -1.91 -8.23
CA VAL A 57 -6.39 -1.30 -7.80
C VAL A 57 -6.35 0.17 -8.19
N THR A 58 -6.72 0.52 -9.43
CA THR A 58 -6.71 1.90 -9.90
C THR A 58 -7.63 2.80 -9.06
N ALA A 59 -8.89 2.39 -8.86
CA ALA A 59 -9.84 3.15 -8.06
C ALA A 59 -9.35 3.35 -6.61
N LEU A 60 -8.70 2.32 -6.05
CA LEU A 60 -8.16 2.39 -4.70
C LEU A 60 -6.99 3.38 -4.61
N LEU A 61 -6.07 3.37 -5.57
CA LEU A 61 -4.94 4.28 -5.61
C LEU A 61 -5.37 5.73 -5.83
N ASP A 62 -6.41 5.97 -6.63
CA ASP A 62 -6.98 7.31 -6.83
C ASP A 62 -7.51 7.88 -5.50
N VAL A 63 -8.30 7.10 -4.76
CA VAL A 63 -8.81 7.53 -3.45
C VAL A 63 -7.70 7.68 -2.42
N ALA A 64 -6.73 6.76 -2.42
CA ALA A 64 -5.58 6.83 -1.52
C ALA A 64 -4.73 8.08 -1.77
N ALA A 65 -4.50 8.45 -3.03
CA ALA A 65 -3.80 9.68 -3.40
C ALA A 65 -4.50 10.94 -2.87
N GLU A 66 -5.83 11.01 -2.99
CA GLU A 66 -6.61 12.10 -2.42
C GLU A 66 -6.49 12.16 -0.89
N CYS A 67 -6.45 11.00 -0.24
CA CYS A 67 -6.38 10.90 1.23
C CYS A 67 -4.99 11.24 1.78
N PHE A 68 -3.92 10.80 1.11
CA PHE A 68 -2.54 11.07 1.52
C PHE A 68 -2.03 12.43 1.06
N GLY A 69 -2.70 13.06 0.09
CA GLY A 69 -2.27 14.34 -0.48
C GLY A 69 -0.99 14.22 -1.31
N GLU A 70 -0.78 13.06 -1.94
CA GLU A 70 0.41 12.78 -2.76
C GLU A 70 0.55 13.77 -3.91
N ARG A 71 1.79 14.10 -4.27
CA ARG A 71 2.11 15.06 -5.34
C ARG A 71 3.03 14.40 -6.35
N GLY A 72 2.64 14.47 -7.61
CA GLY A 72 3.42 14.06 -8.77
C GLY A 72 3.07 14.92 -9.98
N ASP A 73 3.89 14.86 -11.02
CA ASP A 73 3.68 15.64 -12.25
C ASP A 73 2.70 14.91 -13.20
N SER A 74 2.42 13.63 -12.92
CA SER A 74 1.46 12.78 -13.64
C SER A 74 0.56 11.96 -12.70
N ILE A 75 -0.55 11.45 -13.25
CA ILE A 75 -1.50 10.59 -12.51
C ILE A 75 -0.81 9.27 -12.10
N GLU A 76 0.05 8.75 -12.97
CA GLU A 76 0.81 7.52 -12.76
C GLU A 76 1.79 7.66 -11.59
N GLU A 77 2.50 8.79 -11.49
CA GLU A 77 3.39 9.08 -10.36
C GLU A 77 2.63 9.24 -9.04
N ILE A 78 1.48 9.93 -9.07
CA ILE A 78 0.60 10.09 -7.90
C ILE A 78 0.12 8.73 -7.40
N ARG A 79 -0.34 7.87 -8.32
CA ARG A 79 -0.78 6.50 -7.99
C ARG A 79 0.37 5.65 -7.47
N GLN A 80 1.56 5.79 -8.02
CA GLN A 80 2.76 5.08 -7.56
C GLN A 80 3.13 5.49 -6.14
N ALA A 81 3.10 6.78 -5.82
CA ALA A 81 3.34 7.28 -4.45
C ALA A 81 2.30 6.73 -3.47
N ALA A 82 1.01 6.76 -3.84
CA ALA A 82 -0.06 6.18 -3.02
C ALA A 82 0.11 4.67 -2.81
N LEU A 83 0.55 3.95 -3.84
CA LEU A 83 0.83 2.51 -3.77
C LEU A 83 2.00 2.23 -2.81
N GLU A 84 3.06 3.02 -2.88
CA GLU A 84 4.20 2.90 -1.97
C GLU A 84 3.76 3.05 -0.51
N THR A 85 2.97 4.08 -0.21
CA THR A 85 2.42 4.32 1.14
C THR A 85 1.54 3.14 1.61
N LEU A 86 0.70 2.57 0.74
CA LEU A 86 -0.09 1.37 1.09
C LEU A 86 0.80 0.15 1.32
N LEU A 87 1.80 -0.09 0.48
CA LEU A 87 2.71 -1.22 0.65
C LEU A 87 3.56 -1.09 1.92
N GLN A 88 3.91 0.13 2.29
CA GLN A 88 4.46 0.41 3.61
C GLN A 88 3.45 -0.02 4.67
N LEU A 89 2.21 0.48 4.68
CA LEU A 89 1.20 0.07 5.68
C LEU A 89 0.95 -1.45 5.76
N ALA A 90 1.13 -2.20 4.67
CA ALA A 90 1.06 -3.67 4.63
C ALA A 90 2.30 -4.40 5.21
N GLY A 91 3.22 -3.69 5.88
CA GLY A 91 4.46 -4.25 6.41
C GLY A 91 5.35 -3.31 7.23
N PHE A 92 4.93 -2.07 7.53
CA PHE A 92 5.63 -1.06 8.34
C PHE A 92 5.14 -1.11 9.80
N ASP A 93 5.32 -2.27 10.42
CA ASP A 93 5.17 -2.41 11.87
C ASP A 93 6.18 -3.44 12.42
N ALA A 94 7.42 -3.40 11.94
CA ALA A 94 8.52 -3.89 12.77
C ALA A 94 8.83 -2.90 13.92
N GLU A 95 8.26 -1.69 13.89
CA GLU A 95 8.53 -0.58 14.81
C GLU A 95 7.30 0.21 15.29
N SER A 96 6.08 -0.36 15.42
CA SER A 96 5.02 0.41 16.10
C SER A 96 5.31 0.57 17.58
N GLN A 97 5.75 1.79 17.85
CA GLN A 97 5.93 2.41 19.15
C GLN A 97 4.61 2.55 19.93
N LEU A 98 3.47 2.05 19.42
CA LEU A 98 2.21 1.99 20.17
C LEU A 98 2.25 1.01 21.36
N ASN A 99 3.19 0.05 21.38
CA ASN A 99 3.43 -0.84 22.53
C ASN A 99 4.56 -0.38 23.49
N ARG A 100 5.24 0.73 23.21
CA ARG A 100 6.27 1.30 24.14
C ARG A 100 5.69 2.35 25.09
N GLY A 101 4.38 2.56 25.03
CA GLY A 101 3.63 3.50 25.86
C GLY A 101 2.92 2.92 27.08
N GLU A 102 3.34 1.77 27.61
CA GLU A 102 3.05 1.41 29.03
C GLU A 102 4.35 1.67 29.82
N LEU A 103 4.57 2.83 30.43
CA LEU A 103 4.04 3.19 31.75
C LEU A 103 3.94 2.01 32.73
N GLY A 104 4.99 1.18 32.80
CA GLY A 104 5.35 0.45 34.01
C GLY A 104 6.03 1.39 35.02
N GLY A 105 5.24 2.26 35.64
CA GLY A 105 5.70 3.07 36.77
C GLY A 105 5.84 2.24 38.04
N ARG A 106 7.09 2.00 38.48
CA ARG A 106 7.61 2.22 39.85
C ARG A 106 9.06 1.78 39.95
#